data_AF-A0A6A5AJG3-F1
#
_entry.id   AF-A0A6A5AJG3-F1
#
_cell.length_a   1.000
_cell.length_b   1.000
_cell.length_c   1.000
_cell.angle_alpha   90.00
_cell.angle_beta   90.00
_cell.angle_gamma   90.00
#
_symmetry.space_group_name_H-M   'P 1'
#
loop_
_entity.id
_entity.type
_entity.pdbx_description
1 polymer ?
#
loop_
_entity_poly.entity_id
_entity_poly.type
_entity_poly.pdbx_seq_one_letter_code
_entity_poly.pdbx_strand_id
1 'polypeptide(L)'
;MAQSEKRRNWSWDEDKVLLIQAATDKPFAAEKGQLTKAWQALADTLLACDHFTRVVDGRKVQNRFSALVEEHRRFDKASAKLSGDDEVETEKHILLDDIVALLDDVKEIASQKTSNSGVEKEQAEQGALIVREMAMRTMKRRKDNDSDEQKKKPA
;
A
#
# COMPACT_ATOMS: atom_id res chain seq x y z
N MET A 1 9.79 9.81 43.01
CA MET A 1 10.82 8.89 42.46
C MET A 1 10.27 8.33 41.16
N ALA A 2 10.65 8.88 40.00
CA ALA A 2 10.28 8.29 38.71
C ALA A 2 11.18 7.08 38.49
N GLN A 3 10.67 5.88 38.72
CA GLN A 3 11.38 4.66 38.32
C GLN A 3 11.52 4.72 36.80
N SER A 4 12.75 4.78 36.31
CA SER A 4 13.02 4.56 34.90
C SER A 4 12.65 3.11 34.58
N GLU A 5 11.48 2.93 33.96
CA GLU A 5 11.07 1.63 33.45
C GLU A 5 12.16 1.14 32.48
N LYS A 6 12.91 0.12 32.91
CA LYS A 6 13.77 -0.65 32.00
C LYS A 6 12.90 -1.06 30.83
N ARG A 7 13.41 -0.91 29.60
CA ARG A 7 12.67 -1.26 28.38
C ARG A 7 12.16 -2.70 28.51
N ARG A 8 10.85 -2.84 28.71
CA ARG A 8 10.15 -4.13 28.79
C ARG A 8 10.10 -4.73 27.39
N ASN A 9 10.71 -5.90 27.20
CA ASN A 9 10.62 -6.66 25.96
C ASN A 9 9.18 -7.06 25.69
N TRP A 10 8.81 -7.16 24.40
CA TRP A 10 7.52 -7.65 23.98
C TRP A 10 7.36 -9.13 24.36
N SER A 11 6.23 -9.49 24.96
CA SER A 11 5.92 -10.89 25.25
C SER A 11 5.26 -11.56 24.05
N TRP A 12 5.22 -12.89 24.08
CA TRP A 12 4.52 -13.67 23.05
C TRP A 12 3.02 -13.34 23.00
N ASP A 13 2.36 -13.25 24.16
CA ASP A 13 0.93 -12.90 24.21
C ASP A 13 0.65 -11.51 23.64
N GLU A 14 1.53 -10.53 23.90
CA GLU A 14 1.41 -9.19 23.32
C GLU A 14 1.57 -9.20 21.80
N ASP A 15 2.54 -9.96 21.29
CA ASP A 15 2.74 -10.14 19.85
C ASP A 15 1.52 -10.82 19.22
N LYS A 16 0.96 -11.84 19.87
CA LYS A 16 -0.22 -12.55 19.37
C LYS A 16 -1.42 -11.62 19.24
N VAL A 17 -1.74 -10.84 20.28
CA VAL A 17 -2.86 -9.88 20.23
C VAL A 17 -2.61 -8.82 19.15
N LEU A 18 -1.37 -8.32 19.04
CA LEU A 18 -0.96 -7.39 17.98
C LEU A 18 -1.20 -7.98 16.57
N LEU A 19 -0.74 -9.21 16.32
CA LEU A 19 -0.83 -9.85 15.01
C LEU A 19 -2.29 -10.14 14.63
N ILE A 20 -3.09 -10.65 15.56
CA ILE A 20 -4.53 -10.91 15.35
C ILE A 20 -5.25 -9.60 15.00
N GLN A 21 -5.01 -8.53 15.75
CA GLN A 21 -5.63 -7.23 15.48
C GLN A 21 -5.14 -6.64 14.15
N ALA A 22 -3.86 -6.80 13.81
CA ALA A 22 -3.30 -6.31 12.55
C ALA A 22 -3.87 -7.06 11.33
N ALA A 23 -4.11 -8.36 11.44
CA ALA A 23 -4.78 -9.14 10.40
C ALA A 23 -6.24 -8.71 10.20
N THR A 24 -6.91 -8.30 11.29
CA THR A 24 -8.30 -7.83 11.29
C THR A 24 -8.42 -6.41 10.70
N ASP A 25 -7.69 -5.45 11.24
CA ASP A 25 -7.81 -4.02 10.88
C ASP A 25 -7.03 -3.65 9.61
N LYS A 26 -6.03 -4.47 9.25
CA LYS A 26 -5.15 -4.29 8.09
C LYS A 26 -4.58 -2.86 7.98
N PRO A 27 -3.96 -2.31 9.03
CA PRO A 27 -3.46 -0.93 9.00
C PRO A 27 -2.37 -0.72 7.93
N PHE A 28 -1.66 -1.78 7.54
CA PHE A 28 -0.68 -1.77 6.46
C PHE A 28 -1.30 -1.60 5.05
N ALA A 29 -2.59 -1.86 4.89
CA ALA A 29 -3.34 -1.67 3.65
C ALA A 29 -3.98 -0.28 3.55
N ALA A 30 -3.74 0.60 4.54
CA ALA A 30 -4.32 1.94 4.56
C ALA A 30 -3.89 2.78 3.35
N GLU A 31 -4.78 3.66 2.90
CA GLU A 31 -4.52 4.57 1.80
C GLU A 31 -3.34 5.52 2.09
N LYS A 32 -2.75 6.06 1.01
CA LYS A 32 -1.65 7.00 1.10
C LYS A 32 -2.05 8.20 1.98
N GLY A 33 -1.26 8.44 3.03
CA GLY A 33 -1.52 9.51 4.01
C GLY A 33 -2.39 9.11 5.20
N GLN A 34 -3.02 7.93 5.18
CA GLN A 34 -3.81 7.40 6.31
C GLN A 34 -3.03 6.40 7.17
N LEU A 35 -1.84 5.96 6.74
CA LEU A 35 -1.04 4.95 7.41
C LEU A 35 -0.82 5.25 8.91
N THR A 36 -0.37 6.46 9.25
CA THR A 36 -0.15 6.87 10.65
C THR A 36 -1.43 6.79 11.48
N LYS A 37 -2.57 7.21 10.91
CA LYS A 37 -3.87 7.17 11.58
C LYS A 37 -4.35 5.74 11.78
N ALA A 38 -4.17 4.87 10.79
CA ALA A 38 -4.56 3.46 10.86
C ALA A 38 -3.76 2.71 11.95
N TRP A 39 -2.44 2.94 12.02
CA TRP A 39 -1.62 2.37 13.09
C TRP A 39 -1.97 2.93 14.47
N GLN A 40 -2.31 4.22 14.57
CA GLN A 40 -2.77 4.81 15.82
C GLN A 40 -4.10 4.21 16.25
N ALA A 41 -5.06 4.03 15.34
CA ALA A 41 -6.34 3.38 15.63
C ALA A 41 -6.14 1.95 16.13
N LEU A 42 -5.24 1.18 15.52
CA LEU A 42 -4.89 -0.15 16.02
C LEU A 42 -4.30 -0.09 17.44
N ALA A 43 -3.40 0.86 17.70
CA ALA A 43 -2.83 1.05 19.04
C ALA A 43 -3.91 1.39 20.08
N ASP A 44 -4.88 2.24 19.72
CA ASP A 44 -6.00 2.59 20.59
C ASP A 44 -6.88 1.36 20.87
N THR A 45 -7.13 0.50 19.87
CA THR A 45 -7.83 -0.78 20.05
C THR A 45 -7.07 -1.72 20.99
N LEU A 46 -5.74 -1.83 20.84
CA LEU A 46 -4.92 -2.64 21.75
C LEU A 46 -4.99 -2.12 23.18
N LEU A 47 -4.94 -0.80 23.38
CA LEU A 47 -5.05 -0.19 24.72
C LEU A 47 -6.43 -0.38 25.36
N ALA A 48 -7.48 -0.56 24.55
CA ALA A 48 -8.84 -0.85 25.02
C ALA A 48 -9.05 -2.34 25.37
N CYS A 49 -8.09 -3.21 25.07
CA CYS A 49 -8.16 -4.63 25.39
C CYS A 49 -7.68 -4.89 26.83
N ASP A 50 -8.57 -5.41 27.68
CA ASP A 50 -8.29 -5.67 29.11
C ASP A 50 -7.07 -6.57 29.35
N HIS A 51 -6.77 -7.47 28.41
CA HIS A 51 -5.65 -8.41 28.50
C HIS A 51 -4.33 -7.84 27.95
N PHE A 52 -4.33 -6.64 27.37
CA PHE A 52 -3.15 -6.00 26.81
C PHE A 52 -2.61 -4.91 27.75
N THR A 53 -1.57 -5.24 28.51
CA THR A 53 -1.08 -4.38 29.61
C THR A 53 0.05 -3.42 29.20
N ARG A 54 0.45 -3.39 27.93
CA ARG A 54 1.55 -2.53 27.46
C ARG A 54 1.01 -1.19 26.97
N VAL A 55 1.62 -0.10 27.42
CA VAL A 55 1.35 1.23 26.86
C VAL A 55 2.05 1.39 25.52
N VAL A 56 1.27 1.53 24.45
CA VAL A 56 1.75 1.62 23.06
C VAL A 56 1.19 2.85 22.35
N ASP A 57 1.84 3.24 21.27
CA ASP A 57 1.36 4.23 20.30
C ASP A 57 1.45 3.62 18.90
N GLY A 58 0.85 4.26 17.89
CA GLY A 58 0.82 3.73 16.53
C GLY A 58 2.21 3.42 15.98
N ARG A 59 3.22 4.22 16.34
CA ARG A 59 4.59 4.02 15.86
C ARG A 59 5.27 2.82 16.52
N LYS A 60 5.07 2.60 17.83
CA LYS A 60 5.60 1.43 18.54
C LYS A 60 5.00 0.13 18.00
N VAL A 61 3.69 0.13 17.78
CA VAL A 61 2.93 -0.98 17.19
C VAL A 61 3.45 -1.28 15.78
N GLN A 62 3.54 -0.27 14.92
CA GLN A 62 4.06 -0.41 13.56
C GLN A 62 5.48 -0.97 13.55
N ASN A 63 6.39 -0.42 14.37
CA ASN A 63 7.77 -0.89 14.45
C ASN A 63 7.86 -2.35 14.92
N ARG A 64 7.04 -2.74 15.90
CA ARG A 64 7.02 -4.12 16.39
C ARG A 64 6.51 -5.07 15.31
N PHE A 65 5.40 -4.71 14.67
CA PHE A 65 4.85 -5.48 13.54
C PHE A 65 5.88 -5.67 12.43
N SER A 66 6.55 -4.60 12.00
CA SER A 66 7.58 -4.70 10.95
C SER A 66 8.75 -5.61 11.36
N ALA A 67 9.19 -5.56 12.62
CA ALA A 67 10.24 -6.43 13.12
C ALA A 67 9.82 -7.91 13.11
N LEU A 68 8.58 -8.22 13.51
CA LEU A 68 8.04 -9.59 13.50
C LEU A 68 7.94 -10.16 12.08
N VAL A 69 7.44 -9.37 11.13
CA VAL A 69 7.35 -9.77 9.72
C VAL A 69 8.74 -9.99 9.12
N GLU A 70 9.72 -9.14 9.46
CA GLU A 70 11.09 -9.31 8.98
C GLU A 70 11.77 -10.55 9.58
N GLU A 71 11.57 -10.80 10.88
CA GLU A 71 12.05 -12.01 11.56
C GLU A 71 11.49 -13.27 10.89
N HIS A 72 10.19 -13.31 10.62
CA HIS A 72 9.51 -14.42 9.93
C HIS A 72 10.05 -14.66 8.52
N ARG A 73 10.14 -13.61 7.69
CA ARG A 73 10.69 -13.74 6.33
C ARG A 73 12.14 -14.24 6.33
N ARG A 74 12.92 -13.91 7.37
CA ARG A 74 14.30 -14.42 7.52
C ARG A 74 14.29 -15.89 7.93
N PHE A 75 13.37 -16.28 8.82
CA PHE A 75 13.13 -17.66 9.22
C PHE A 75 12.77 -18.52 8.00
N ASP A 76 11.72 -18.18 7.24
CA ASP A 76 11.29 -18.94 6.06
C ASP A 76 12.42 -19.12 5.04
N LYS A 77 13.20 -18.06 4.80
CA LYS A 77 14.35 -18.09 3.89
C LYS A 77 15.48 -18.97 4.40
N ALA A 78 15.66 -19.09 5.71
CA ALA A 78 16.65 -19.97 6.30
C ALA A 78 16.17 -21.43 6.24
N SER A 79 14.94 -21.71 6.64
CA SER A 79 14.34 -23.05 6.61
C SER A 79 14.27 -23.60 5.18
N ALA A 80 13.92 -22.78 4.18
CA ALA A 80 13.95 -23.16 2.77
C ALA A 80 15.35 -23.57 2.24
N LYS A 81 16.43 -23.07 2.84
CA LYS A 81 17.81 -23.43 2.46
C LYS A 81 18.30 -24.70 3.15
N LEU A 82 17.74 -25.03 4.31
CA LEU A 82 18.17 -26.15 5.14
C LEU A 82 17.40 -27.45 4.87
N SER A 83 16.35 -27.40 4.02
CA SER A 83 15.63 -28.55 3.41
C SER A 83 15.89 -29.89 4.09
N GLY A 84 15.29 -30.11 5.26
CA GLY A 84 15.44 -31.37 5.99
C GLY A 84 15.17 -31.32 7.49
N ASP A 85 15.08 -30.14 8.11
CA ASP A 85 14.71 -30.03 9.52
C ASP A 85 13.19 -29.92 9.70
N ASP A 86 12.66 -30.80 10.54
CA ASP A 86 11.27 -30.83 11.01
C ASP A 86 11.10 -29.74 12.08
N GLU A 87 11.06 -28.49 11.62
CA GLU A 87 11.00 -27.33 12.50
C GLU A 87 9.55 -27.12 12.96
N VAL A 88 9.36 -26.96 14.28
CA VAL A 88 8.02 -26.87 14.88
C VAL A 88 7.35 -25.56 14.46
N GLU A 89 6.38 -25.66 13.56
CA GLU A 89 5.48 -24.58 13.21
C GLU A 89 4.69 -24.15 14.46
N THR A 90 5.09 -23.02 15.05
CA THR A 90 4.36 -22.45 16.19
C THR A 90 3.16 -21.64 15.70
N GLU A 91 2.16 -21.45 16.55
CA GLU A 91 1.00 -20.58 16.27
C GLU A 91 1.41 -19.17 15.77
N LYS A 92 2.59 -18.71 16.17
CA LYS A 92 3.20 -17.46 15.67
C LYS A 92 3.48 -17.49 14.18
N HIS A 93 4.05 -18.58 13.69
CA HIS A 93 4.43 -18.72 12.28
C HIS A 93 3.18 -18.78 11.42
N ILE A 94 2.16 -19.56 11.82
CA ILE A 94 0.87 -19.62 11.12
C ILE A 94 0.25 -18.22 10.95
N LEU A 95 0.18 -17.44 12.04
CA LEU A 95 -0.35 -16.08 11.97
C LEU A 95 0.50 -15.15 11.07
N LEU A 96 1.82 -15.33 11.09
CA LEU A 96 2.73 -14.52 10.28
C LEU A 96 2.69 -14.90 8.81
N ASP A 97 2.46 -16.17 8.47
CA ASP A 97 2.25 -16.63 7.09
C ASP A 97 1.01 -15.96 6.48
N ASP A 98 -0.12 -15.99 7.20
CA ASP A 98 -1.36 -15.32 6.79
C ASP A 98 -1.14 -13.81 6.59
N ILE A 99 -0.44 -13.16 7.52
CA ILE A 99 -0.14 -11.72 7.44
C ILE A 99 0.80 -11.40 6.28
N VAL A 100 1.81 -12.24 6.03
CA VAL A 100 2.75 -12.07 4.91
C VAL A 100 2.02 -12.19 3.58
N ALA A 101 1.12 -13.17 3.43
CA ALA A 101 0.27 -13.31 2.26
C ALA A 101 -0.57 -12.04 2.03
N LEU A 102 -1.25 -11.54 3.07
CA LEU A 102 -2.01 -10.29 3.00
C LEU A 102 -1.15 -9.08 2.60
N LEU A 103 0.09 -9.00 3.10
CA LEU A 103 1.02 -7.92 2.75
C LEU A 103 1.44 -7.99 1.28
N ASP A 104 1.65 -9.17 0.75
CA ASP A 104 2.06 -9.35 -0.64
C ASP A 104 0.87 -9.09 -1.59
N ASP A 105 -0.35 -9.53 -1.25
CA ASP A 105 -1.59 -9.16 -1.97
C ASP A 105 -1.77 -7.63 -2.04
N VAL A 106 -1.57 -6.93 -0.92
CA VAL A 106 -1.68 -5.45 -0.87
C VAL A 106 -0.66 -4.79 -1.79
N LYS A 107 0.57 -5.32 -1.85
CA LYS A 107 1.60 -4.80 -2.76
C LYS A 107 1.26 -5.06 -4.22
N GLU A 108 0.72 -6.24 -4.53
CA GLU A 108 0.29 -6.59 -5.89
C GLU A 108 -0.83 -5.66 -6.36
N ILE A 109 -1.88 -5.48 -5.54
CA ILE A 109 -2.99 -4.56 -5.82
C ILE A 109 -2.49 -3.13 -6.00
N ALA A 110 -1.57 -2.66 -5.14
CA ALA A 110 -1.00 -1.32 -5.27
C ALA A 110 -0.20 -1.16 -6.58
N SER A 111 0.54 -2.18 -6.99
CA SER A 111 1.31 -2.20 -8.23
C SER A 111 0.41 -2.23 -9.47
N GLN A 112 -0.69 -2.97 -9.42
CA GLN A 112 -1.68 -2.98 -10.51
C GLN A 112 -2.42 -1.64 -10.66
N LYS A 113 -2.74 -0.97 -9.55
CA LYS A 113 -3.36 0.36 -9.58
C LYS A 113 -2.44 1.40 -10.23
N THR A 114 -1.14 1.38 -9.91
CA THR A 114 -0.20 2.32 -10.51
C THR A 114 -0.01 2.05 -12.00
N SER A 115 0.10 0.79 -12.43
CA SER A 115 0.20 0.46 -13.86
C SER A 115 -1.05 0.87 -14.64
N ASN A 116 -2.26 0.58 -14.12
CA ASN A 116 -3.50 0.99 -14.78
C ASN A 116 -3.63 2.52 -14.87
N SER A 117 -3.31 3.24 -13.80
CA SER A 117 -3.35 4.71 -13.82
C SER A 117 -2.39 5.33 -14.84
N GLY A 118 -1.23 4.70 -15.07
CA GLY A 118 -0.28 5.10 -16.10
C GLY A 118 -0.86 4.93 -17.50
N VAL A 119 -1.49 3.78 -17.77
CA VAL A 119 -2.15 3.48 -19.05
C VAL A 119 -3.32 4.42 -19.32
N GLU A 120 -4.16 4.69 -18.32
CA GLU A 120 -5.29 5.62 -18.47
C GLU A 120 -4.81 7.05 -18.76
N LYS A 121 -3.74 7.50 -18.10
CA LYS A 121 -3.17 8.83 -18.35
C LYS A 121 -2.57 8.93 -19.76
N GLU A 122 -1.86 7.91 -20.21
CA GLU A 122 -1.29 7.86 -21.56
C GLU A 122 -2.40 7.85 -22.63
N GLN A 123 -3.46 7.08 -22.42
CA GLN A 123 -4.62 7.08 -23.32
C GLN A 123 -5.34 8.43 -23.35
N ALA A 124 -5.48 9.11 -22.21
CA ALA A 124 -6.07 10.44 -22.14
C ALA A 124 -5.21 11.49 -22.87
N GLU A 125 -3.88 11.44 -22.72
CA GLU A 125 -2.96 12.32 -23.45
C GLU A 125 -2.99 12.06 -24.97
N GLN A 126 -3.00 10.79 -25.40
CA GLN A 126 -3.16 10.43 -26.80
C GLN A 126 -4.51 10.92 -27.36
N GLY A 127 -5.60 10.74 -26.63
CA GLY A 127 -6.92 11.26 -27.00
C GLY A 127 -6.93 12.78 -27.16
N ALA A 128 -6.30 13.52 -26.23
CA ALA A 128 -6.20 14.97 -26.29
C ALA A 128 -5.38 15.45 -27.51
N LEU A 129 -4.30 14.75 -27.86
CA LEU A 129 -3.50 15.05 -29.05
C LEU A 129 -4.30 14.86 -30.35
N ILE A 130 -5.06 13.78 -30.45
CA ILE A 130 -5.91 13.50 -31.61
C ILE A 130 -6.96 14.59 -31.79
N VAL A 131 -7.64 15.00 -30.71
CA VAL A 131 -8.63 16.08 -30.76
C VAL A 131 -8.00 17.40 -31.20
N ARG A 132 -6.81 17.73 -30.67
CA ARG A 132 -6.06 18.94 -31.07
C ARG A 132 -5.69 18.90 -32.55
N GLU A 133 -5.22 17.77 -33.06
CA GLU A 133 -4.87 17.60 -34.46
C GLU A 133 -6.09 17.74 -35.39
N MET A 134 -7.21 17.11 -35.03
CA MET A 134 -8.47 17.23 -35.78
C MET A 134 -8.99 18.67 -35.82
N ALA A 135 -8.88 19.41 -34.71
CA ALA A 135 -9.24 20.83 -34.66
C ALA A 135 -8.34 21.69 -35.55
N MET A 136 -7.02 21.44 -35.58
CA MET A 136 -6.10 22.17 -36.46
C MET A 136 -6.35 21.90 -37.94
N ARG A 137 -6.65 20.65 -38.31
CA ARG A 137 -6.95 20.27 -39.71
C ARG A 137 -8.26 20.90 -40.20
N THR A 138 -9.29 20.97 -39.35
CA THR A 138 -10.56 21.61 -39.70
C THR A 138 -10.44 23.12 -39.84
N MET A 139 -9.64 23.79 -38.99
CA MET A 139 -9.34 25.21 -39.16
C MET A 139 -8.52 25.49 -40.44
N LYS A 140 -7.57 24.61 -40.79
CA LYS A 140 -6.78 24.76 -42.02
C LYS A 140 -7.65 24.65 -43.28
N ARG A 141 -8.62 23.73 -43.32
CA ARG A 141 -9.59 23.63 -44.43
C ARG A 141 -10.48 24.87 -44.60
N ARG A 142 -10.86 25.53 -43.51
CA ARG A 142 -11.63 26.79 -43.58
C ARG A 142 -10.81 27.94 -44.17
N LYS A 143 -9.49 27.95 -43.96
CA LYS A 143 -8.61 29.01 -44.47
C LYS A 143 -8.30 28.89 -45.97
N ASP A 144 -8.26 27.67 -46.51
CA ASP A 144 -8.18 27.46 -47.96
C ASP A 144 -9.47 27.86 -48.69
N ASN A 145 -10.64 27.56 -48.13
CA ASN A 145 -11.93 27.87 -48.78
C ASN A 145 -12.25 29.37 -48.83
N ASP A 146 -11.77 30.17 -47.87
CA ASP A 146 -11.98 31.63 -47.85
C ASP A 146 -11.03 32.37 -48.82
N SER A 147 -9.97 31.71 -49.28
CA SER A 147 -8.98 32.29 -50.21
C SER A 147 -9.41 32.18 -51.68
N ASP A 148 -10.32 31.26 -52.02
CA ASP A 148 -10.80 31.05 -53.40
C ASP A 148 -12.08 31.85 -53.76
N GLU A 149 -12.82 32.35 -52.77
CA GLU A 149 -14.07 33.08 -53.01
C GLU A 149 -13.89 34.58 -53.34
N GLN A 150 -12.65 35.09 -53.26
CA GLN A 150 -12.33 36.50 -53.56
C GLN A 150 -11.94 36.78 -55.02
N LYS A 151 -12.03 35.78 -55.93
CA LYS A 151 -11.70 35.94 -57.36
C LYS A 151 -12.90 35.77 -58.30
N LYS A 152 -14.07 36.33 -58.00
CA LYS A 152 -15.11 36.55 -59.03
C LYS A 152 -15.88 37.85 -58.80
N LYS A 153 -15.38 38.95 -59.38
CA LYS A 153 -16.24 40.04 -59.86
C LYS A 153 -16.01 40.20 -61.36
N PRO A 154 -17.03 39.98 -62.22
CA PRO A 154 -16.92 40.29 -63.63
C PRO A 154 -17.06 41.81 -63.88
N ALA A 155 -16.63 42.20 -65.07
CA ALA A 155 -16.39 43.55 -65.58
C ALA A 155 -17.57 44.53 -65.51
#